data_AF-A0A7X7YHH1-F1
#
_entry.id   AF-A0A7X7YHH1-F1
#
_cell.length_a   1.000
_cell.length_b   1.000
_cell.length_c   1.000
_cell.angle_alpha   90.00
_cell.angle_beta   90.00
_cell.angle_gamma   90.00
#
_symmetry.space_group_name_H-M   'P 1'
#
loop_
_entity.id
_entity.type
_entity.pdbx_description
1 polymer ?
#
loop_
_entity_poly.entity_id
_entity_poly.type
_entity_poly.pdbx_seq_one_letter_code
_entity_poly.pdbx_strand_id
1 'polypeptide(L)'
;MKVCAYLVLILSAVCGMVQASNPQVTLNLSGAVSGSIVLELYADKAPVTVANFIQYVQSGHYAGLIFHRVISGFMIQGGGYDTNLVKRATQPAIVNESSNGLSNTAGTLAMARTPYPHSATSEFFINQVDNVFLNYAPVLYDASDNAYSKYGYCVFGRVVSGMELVNAIAALPTTTKGSMSNVPVNNVIIQCATITQTAPVCAEKPAGDLNGDCSVDFEDFVVLAQNWMKCNSITPE
;
A
#
# COMPACT_ATOMS: atom_id res chain seq x y z
N MET A 1 -70.66 9.48 -14.59
CA MET A 1 -69.41 9.18 -15.30
C MET A 1 -68.30 9.07 -14.26
N LYS A 2 -67.65 7.89 -14.17
CA LYS A 2 -66.55 7.60 -13.25
C LYS A 2 -65.25 8.08 -13.89
N VAL A 3 -64.47 8.91 -13.21
CA VAL A 3 -63.09 9.22 -13.60
C VAL A 3 -62.18 8.62 -12.53
N CYS A 4 -61.47 7.55 -12.92
CA CYS A 4 -60.44 6.90 -12.11
C CYS A 4 -59.21 7.80 -12.03
N ALA A 5 -58.84 8.24 -10.84
CA ALA A 5 -57.55 8.85 -10.57
C ALA A 5 -56.51 7.75 -10.38
N TYR A 6 -55.58 7.60 -11.31
CA TYR A 6 -54.42 6.72 -11.14
C TYR A 6 -53.31 7.46 -10.39
N LEU A 7 -52.94 6.88 -9.26
CA LEU A 7 -51.83 7.23 -8.38
C LEU A 7 -50.50 6.95 -9.11
N VAL A 8 -49.69 7.98 -9.35
CA VAL A 8 -48.30 7.82 -9.82
C VAL A 8 -47.38 7.88 -8.60
N LEU A 9 -46.93 6.71 -8.14
CA LEU A 9 -45.95 6.59 -7.06
C LEU A 9 -44.56 6.68 -7.70
N ILE A 10 -43.91 7.83 -7.57
CA ILE A 10 -42.52 8.03 -8.02
C ILE A 10 -41.62 7.35 -6.98
N LEU A 11 -41.18 6.13 -7.28
CA LEU A 11 -40.17 5.42 -6.51
C LEU A 11 -38.80 5.99 -6.90
N SER A 12 -38.33 7.01 -6.18
CA SER A 12 -36.96 7.51 -6.32
C SER A 12 -35.98 6.46 -5.81
N ALA A 13 -35.43 5.65 -6.72
CA ALA A 13 -34.32 4.76 -6.44
C ALA A 13 -33.08 5.61 -6.13
N VAL A 14 -32.75 5.77 -4.85
CA VAL A 14 -31.47 6.32 -4.42
C VAL A 14 -30.44 5.22 -4.62
N CYS A 15 -29.77 5.23 -5.78
CA CYS A 15 -28.60 4.40 -6.02
C CYS A 15 -27.47 4.93 -5.14
N GLY A 16 -27.24 4.29 -3.99
CA GLY A 16 -26.09 4.56 -3.15
C GLY A 16 -24.83 4.11 -3.90
N MET A 17 -23.95 5.06 -4.22
CA MET A 17 -22.62 4.73 -4.73
C MET A 17 -21.87 4.00 -3.60
N VAL A 18 -21.68 2.69 -3.73
CA VAL A 18 -20.77 1.94 -2.86
C VAL A 18 -19.37 2.29 -3.31
N GLN A 19 -18.64 3.07 -2.52
CA GLN A 19 -17.20 3.23 -2.78
C GLN A 19 -16.51 1.89 -2.56
N ALA A 20 -15.75 1.44 -3.55
CA ALA A 20 -14.84 0.30 -3.39
C ALA A 20 -13.89 0.60 -2.22
N SER A 21 -14.00 -0.16 -1.13
CA SER A 21 -13.12 -0.01 0.02
C SER A 21 -11.78 -0.68 -0.28
N ASN A 22 -10.65 -0.02 -0.01
CA ASN A 22 -9.32 -0.59 -0.19
C ASN A 22 -9.07 -1.82 0.73
N PRO A 23 -8.22 -2.78 0.33
CA PRO A 23 -7.86 -3.89 1.20
C PRO A 23 -7.15 -3.39 2.46
N GLN A 24 -7.43 -4.03 3.60
CA GLN A 24 -6.70 -3.76 4.84
C GLN A 24 -5.98 -4.98 5.35
N VAL A 25 -4.77 -4.76 5.88
CA VAL A 25 -3.95 -5.76 6.55
C VAL A 25 -3.62 -5.29 7.94
N THR A 26 -3.86 -6.13 8.95
CA THR A 26 -3.43 -5.89 10.32
C THR A 26 -2.17 -6.69 10.63
N LEU A 27 -1.12 -5.99 11.05
CA LEU A 27 0.10 -6.57 11.59
C LEU A 27 -0.03 -6.65 13.12
N ASN A 28 -0.01 -7.86 13.68
CA ASN A 28 0.05 -8.05 15.14
C ASN A 28 1.51 -8.21 15.56
N LEU A 29 1.94 -7.33 16.47
CA LEU A 29 3.33 -7.21 16.91
C LEU A 29 3.50 -7.69 18.34
N SER A 30 4.68 -8.23 18.63
CA SER A 30 5.15 -8.53 19.98
C SER A 30 6.63 -8.25 20.18
N GLY A 31 7.12 -8.42 21.40
CA GLY A 31 8.52 -8.19 21.77
C GLY A 31 8.70 -6.81 22.39
N ALA A 32 9.68 -6.04 21.89
CA ALA A 32 10.01 -4.73 22.43
C ALA A 32 8.85 -3.72 22.33
N VAL A 33 8.02 -3.85 21.30
CA VAL A 33 6.76 -3.12 21.12
C VAL A 33 5.69 -4.14 20.75
N SER A 34 4.52 -4.06 21.38
CA SER A 34 3.41 -5.00 21.17
C SER A 34 2.13 -4.25 20.86
N GLY A 35 1.24 -4.87 20.07
CA GLY A 35 -0.04 -4.31 19.66
C GLY A 35 -0.24 -4.45 18.14
N SER A 36 -1.15 -3.69 17.56
CA SER A 36 -1.57 -3.89 16.17
C SER A 36 -1.39 -2.62 15.32
N ILE A 37 -0.82 -2.78 14.13
CA ILE A 37 -0.78 -1.74 13.10
C ILE A 37 -1.75 -2.14 11.99
N VAL A 38 -2.66 -1.27 11.62
CA VAL A 38 -3.62 -1.50 10.52
C VAL A 38 -3.18 -0.70 9.31
N LEU A 39 -3.02 -1.41 8.20
CA LEU A 39 -2.56 -0.90 6.91
C LEU A 39 -3.72 -0.90 5.93
N GLU A 40 -3.91 0.19 5.20
CA GLU A 40 -4.77 0.28 4.02
C GLU A 40 -3.88 0.22 2.77
N LEU A 41 -4.25 -0.60 1.79
CA LEU A 41 -3.45 -0.87 0.59
C LEU A 41 -4.10 -0.24 -0.66
N TYR A 42 -3.32 0.42 -1.50
CA TYR A 42 -3.82 1.13 -2.69
C TYR A 42 -3.76 0.24 -3.94
N ALA A 43 -4.69 -0.72 -4.02
CA ALA A 43 -4.72 -1.69 -5.12
C ALA A 43 -4.91 -1.04 -6.50
N ASP A 44 -5.58 0.11 -6.57
CA ASP A 44 -5.79 0.89 -7.79
C ASP A 44 -4.50 1.59 -8.29
N LYS A 45 -3.57 1.92 -7.39
CA LYS A 45 -2.32 2.64 -7.69
C LYS A 45 -1.12 1.73 -7.82
N ALA A 46 -1.09 0.61 -7.12
CA ALA A 46 0.04 -0.31 -7.09
C ALA A 46 -0.43 -1.78 -7.16
N PRO A 47 -1.18 -2.18 -8.21
CA PRO A 47 -1.84 -3.49 -8.26
C PRO A 47 -0.86 -4.66 -8.12
N VAL A 48 0.30 -4.63 -8.80
CA VAL A 48 1.29 -5.71 -8.72
C VAL A 48 1.90 -5.79 -7.32
N THR A 49 2.20 -4.64 -6.73
CA THR A 49 2.80 -4.55 -5.40
C THR A 49 1.83 -5.00 -4.31
N VAL A 50 0.57 -4.58 -4.38
CA VAL A 50 -0.47 -4.98 -3.43
C VAL A 50 -0.76 -6.47 -3.55
N ALA A 51 -0.90 -7.01 -4.76
CA ALA A 51 -1.09 -8.44 -4.97
C ALA A 51 0.07 -9.27 -4.39
N ASN A 52 1.32 -8.84 -4.62
CA ASN A 52 2.50 -9.47 -4.04
C ASN A 52 2.49 -9.44 -2.50
N PHE A 53 2.20 -8.28 -1.89
CA PHE A 53 2.14 -8.15 -0.44
C PHE A 53 1.04 -9.05 0.16
N ILE A 54 -0.15 -9.05 -0.43
CA ILE A 54 -1.27 -9.90 -0.04
C ILE A 54 -0.91 -11.39 -0.14
N GLN A 55 -0.20 -11.82 -1.18
CA GLN A 55 0.26 -13.21 -1.31
C GLN A 55 1.20 -13.62 -0.15
N TYR A 56 2.11 -12.74 0.27
CA TYR A 56 2.96 -12.99 1.44
C TYR A 56 2.15 -13.02 2.74
N VAL A 57 1.13 -12.18 2.89
CA VAL A 57 0.22 -12.22 4.04
C VAL A 57 -0.54 -13.56 4.07
N GLN A 58 -1.16 -13.97 2.96
CA GLN A 58 -1.96 -15.20 2.86
C GLN A 58 -1.14 -16.46 3.10
N SER A 59 0.12 -16.48 2.64
CA SER A 59 1.03 -17.60 2.89
C SER A 59 1.61 -17.65 4.31
N GLY A 60 1.29 -16.67 5.16
CA GLY A 60 1.85 -16.57 6.51
C GLY A 60 3.33 -16.17 6.53
N HIS A 61 3.88 -15.66 5.42
CA HIS A 61 5.30 -15.37 5.25
C HIS A 61 5.83 -14.40 6.31
N TYR A 62 5.02 -13.46 6.81
CA TYR A 62 5.47 -12.47 7.78
C TYR A 62 5.54 -12.98 9.23
N ALA A 63 4.94 -14.14 9.54
CA ALA A 63 4.91 -14.67 10.90
C ALA A 63 6.32 -15.02 11.41
N GLY A 64 6.68 -14.46 12.57
CA GLY A 64 7.99 -14.61 13.20
C GLY A 64 9.12 -13.79 12.56
N LEU A 65 8.82 -12.94 11.57
CA LEU A 65 9.79 -11.99 11.04
C LEU A 65 9.85 -10.73 11.90
N ILE A 66 10.94 -9.97 11.78
CA ILE A 66 11.18 -8.78 12.60
C ILE A 66 11.27 -7.50 11.77
N PHE A 67 11.08 -6.36 12.44
CA PHE A 67 11.62 -5.08 11.97
C PHE A 67 13.13 -5.06 12.23
N HIS A 68 13.89 -5.46 11.21
CA HIS A 68 15.33 -5.69 11.33
C HIS A 68 16.16 -4.42 11.12
N ARG A 69 15.55 -3.32 10.65
CA ARG A 69 16.22 -2.03 10.46
C ARG A 69 15.29 -0.89 10.83
N VAL A 70 15.71 -0.06 11.76
CA VAL A 70 14.89 0.99 12.35
C VAL A 70 15.71 2.27 12.47
N ILE A 71 15.24 3.38 11.91
CA ILE A 71 15.96 4.66 11.95
C ILE A 71 14.98 5.76 12.34
N SER A 72 15.18 6.31 13.55
CA SER A 72 14.40 7.44 14.06
C SER A 72 14.52 8.65 13.14
N GLY A 73 13.39 9.31 12.89
CA GLY A 73 13.29 10.42 11.94
C GLY A 73 13.38 9.97 10.48
N PHE A 74 13.16 8.69 10.20
CA PHE A 74 13.21 8.16 8.83
C PHE A 74 12.14 7.08 8.60
N MET A 75 12.42 5.82 8.94
CA MET A 75 11.52 4.69 8.65
C MET A 75 11.82 3.45 9.51
N ILE A 76 10.86 2.53 9.53
CA ILE A 76 11.01 1.18 10.08
C ILE A 76 10.85 0.15 8.95
N GLN A 77 11.83 -0.75 8.79
CA GLN A 77 11.88 -1.75 7.71
C GLN A 77 11.83 -3.17 8.30
N GLY A 78 11.02 -4.02 7.68
CA GLY A 78 10.75 -5.38 8.13
C GLY A 78 10.40 -6.35 6.99
N GLY A 79 9.97 -7.57 7.35
CA GLY A 79 9.42 -8.53 6.40
C GLY A 79 10.44 -9.37 5.61
N GLY A 80 11.70 -9.42 6.04
CA GLY A 80 12.75 -10.21 5.37
C GLY A 80 13.56 -11.16 6.25
N TYR A 81 13.61 -10.93 7.57
CA TYR A 81 14.53 -11.60 8.49
C TYR A 81 13.82 -12.10 9.73
N ASP A 82 14.22 -13.28 10.22
CA ASP A 82 13.76 -13.82 11.50
C ASP A 82 14.51 -13.20 12.70
N THR A 83 14.22 -13.68 13.91
CA THR A 83 14.82 -13.19 15.15
C THR A 83 16.34 -13.39 15.24
N ASN A 84 16.89 -14.30 14.43
CA ASN A 84 18.32 -14.61 14.33
C ASN A 84 18.99 -13.91 13.15
N LEU A 85 18.28 -13.00 12.48
CA LEU A 85 18.73 -12.31 11.26
C LEU A 85 19.03 -13.27 10.11
N VAL A 86 18.34 -14.41 10.05
CA VAL A 86 18.36 -15.29 8.88
C VAL A 86 17.32 -14.79 7.89
N LYS A 87 17.75 -14.55 6.65
CA LYS A 87 16.87 -14.07 5.57
C LYS A 87 15.89 -15.18 5.18
N ARG A 88 14.59 -14.86 5.13
CA ARG A 88 13.56 -15.80 4.68
C ARG A 88 13.54 -15.88 3.15
N ALA A 89 13.34 -17.08 2.61
CA ALA A 89 13.20 -17.29 1.18
C ALA A 89 11.97 -16.57 0.63
N THR A 90 12.10 -15.94 -0.54
CA THR A 90 11.06 -15.13 -1.16
C THR A 90 10.61 -15.69 -2.50
N GLN A 91 9.47 -15.23 -2.98
CA GLN A 91 9.04 -15.37 -4.38
C GLN A 91 9.92 -14.50 -5.31
N PRO A 92 9.79 -14.64 -6.65
CA PRO A 92 10.47 -13.78 -7.60
C PRO A 92 10.21 -12.29 -7.36
N ALA A 93 11.16 -11.45 -7.80
CA ALA A 93 11.03 -10.01 -7.67
C ALA A 93 9.95 -9.42 -8.58
N ILE A 94 9.33 -8.33 -8.13
CA ILE A 94 8.27 -7.63 -8.86
C ILE A 94 8.78 -6.38 -9.60
N VAL A 95 8.01 -5.94 -10.59
CA VAL A 95 8.21 -4.66 -11.26
C VAL A 95 8.00 -3.51 -10.26
N ASN A 96 8.72 -2.39 -10.45
CA ASN A 96 8.62 -1.24 -9.57
C ASN A 96 7.52 -0.31 -10.08
N GLU A 97 6.48 -0.09 -9.27
CA GLU A 97 5.32 0.76 -9.58
C GLU A 97 5.42 2.17 -8.97
N SER A 98 6.60 2.62 -8.53
CA SER A 98 6.81 3.94 -7.90
C SER A 98 6.45 5.15 -8.76
N SER A 99 6.26 4.99 -10.07
CA SER A 99 5.76 6.04 -10.95
C SER A 99 4.25 6.28 -10.82
N ASN A 100 3.57 5.60 -9.88
CA ASN A 100 2.14 5.71 -9.61
C ASN A 100 1.65 7.05 -9.01
N GLY A 101 2.56 8.01 -8.79
CA GLY A 101 2.24 9.34 -8.28
C GLY A 101 2.08 9.42 -6.76
N LEU A 102 2.29 8.32 -6.04
CA LEU A 102 2.27 8.33 -4.57
C LEU A 102 3.63 8.78 -4.00
N SER A 103 3.57 9.53 -2.90
CA SER A 103 4.74 10.10 -2.22
C SER A 103 5.05 9.35 -0.94
N ASN A 104 6.34 9.20 -0.61
CA ASN A 104 6.85 8.61 0.63
C ASN A 104 6.70 9.59 1.80
N THR A 105 5.48 10.00 2.11
CA THR A 105 5.15 10.86 3.25
C THR A 105 4.98 10.05 4.54
N ALA A 106 4.95 10.71 5.69
CA ALA A 106 4.72 10.08 6.99
C ALA A 106 3.50 9.15 6.97
N GLY A 107 3.65 7.96 7.55
CA GLY A 107 2.62 6.93 7.63
C GLY A 107 2.41 6.10 6.36
N THR A 108 3.09 6.41 5.26
CA THR A 108 2.99 5.58 4.05
C THR A 108 3.82 4.31 4.15
N LEU A 109 3.36 3.27 3.46
CA LEU A 109 3.98 1.95 3.35
C LEU A 109 4.56 1.79 1.94
N ALA A 110 5.85 1.40 1.86
CA ALA A 110 6.54 1.23 0.58
C ALA A 110 7.41 -0.03 0.55
N MET A 111 7.66 -0.54 -0.66
CA MET A 111 8.49 -1.74 -0.84
C MET A 111 9.97 -1.42 -0.72
N ALA A 112 10.69 -2.19 0.09
CA ALA A 112 12.14 -2.17 0.09
C ALA A 112 12.68 -2.95 -1.13
N ARG A 113 13.85 -2.55 -1.61
CA ARG A 113 14.52 -3.17 -2.76
C ARG A 113 16.03 -3.01 -2.65
N THR A 114 16.74 -3.77 -3.47
CA THR A 114 18.18 -3.58 -3.71
C THR A 114 18.40 -2.35 -4.60
N PRO A 115 19.65 -2.00 -4.96
CA PRO A 115 19.92 -0.93 -5.93
C PRO A 115 19.19 -1.10 -7.27
N TYR A 116 18.89 -2.34 -7.68
CA TYR A 116 18.14 -2.62 -8.90
C TYR A 116 16.65 -2.25 -8.75
N PRO A 117 16.05 -1.50 -9.69
CA PRO A 117 14.66 -1.04 -9.56
C PRO A 117 13.65 -2.17 -9.39
N HIS A 118 13.74 -3.23 -10.19
CA HIS A 118 12.79 -4.36 -10.21
C HIS A 118 13.25 -5.53 -9.33
N SER A 119 13.62 -5.24 -8.08
CA SER A 119 14.19 -6.22 -7.15
C SER A 119 13.43 -6.36 -5.83
N ALA A 120 12.30 -5.68 -5.69
CA ALA A 120 11.45 -5.80 -4.51
C ALA A 120 10.85 -7.20 -4.43
N THR A 121 10.84 -7.79 -3.23
CA THR A 121 10.21 -9.10 -2.95
C THR A 121 9.24 -9.00 -1.78
N SER A 122 9.64 -9.35 -0.56
CA SER A 122 8.77 -9.37 0.63
C SER A 122 9.01 -8.20 1.59
N GLU A 123 10.19 -7.60 1.55
CA GLU A 123 10.58 -6.54 2.49
C GLU A 123 9.85 -5.23 2.21
N PHE A 124 9.37 -4.60 3.27
CA PHE A 124 8.67 -3.32 3.23
C PHE A 124 9.19 -2.38 4.31
N PHE A 125 8.91 -1.08 4.17
CA PHE A 125 9.15 -0.11 5.21
C PHE A 125 7.95 0.83 5.39
N ILE A 126 7.78 1.32 6.61
CA ILE A 126 6.80 2.35 6.96
C ILE A 126 7.57 3.65 7.20
N ASN A 127 7.20 4.69 6.47
CA ASN A 127 7.75 6.03 6.62
C ASN A 127 7.31 6.64 7.96
N GLN A 128 8.25 7.00 8.83
CA GLN A 128 7.93 7.70 10.08
C GLN A 128 7.66 9.18 9.82
N VAL A 129 8.42 9.77 8.90
CA VAL A 129 8.36 11.18 8.49
C VAL A 129 8.30 11.29 6.97
N ASP A 130 8.23 12.51 6.45
CA ASP A 130 8.25 12.77 5.02
C ASP A 130 9.64 12.53 4.41
N ASN A 131 9.74 11.47 3.63
CA ASN A 131 10.95 11.02 2.95
C ASN A 131 10.83 11.23 1.45
N VAL A 132 10.48 12.45 1.02
CA VAL A 132 10.25 12.78 -0.41
C VAL A 132 11.47 12.51 -1.30
N PHE A 133 12.67 12.43 -0.72
CA PHE A 133 13.88 11.97 -1.40
C PHE A 133 13.86 10.48 -1.76
N LEU A 134 12.85 9.70 -1.38
CA LEU A 134 12.62 8.33 -1.84
C LEU A 134 11.65 8.26 -3.02
N ASN A 135 11.03 9.37 -3.40
CA ASN A 135 10.04 9.39 -4.48
C ASN A 135 10.67 9.13 -5.85
N TYR A 136 9.84 8.61 -6.75
CA TYR A 136 10.12 8.57 -8.17
C TYR A 136 10.30 10.00 -8.72
N ALA A 137 11.28 10.18 -9.58
CA ALA A 137 11.44 11.41 -10.36
C ALA A 137 11.82 11.02 -11.80
N PRO A 138 11.00 11.40 -12.80
CA PRO A 138 11.22 10.98 -14.19
C PRO A 138 12.47 11.63 -14.79
N VAL A 139 12.80 12.85 -14.37
CA VAL A 139 13.97 13.59 -14.84
C VAL A 139 14.66 14.25 -13.64
N LEU A 140 15.91 13.91 -13.42
CA LEU A 140 16.86 14.58 -12.54
C LEU A 140 18.15 14.87 -13.31
N TYR A 141 18.97 15.78 -12.80
CA TYR A 141 20.27 16.12 -13.36
C TYR A 141 21.36 15.77 -12.34
N ASP A 142 22.47 15.18 -12.81
CA ASP A 142 23.64 14.95 -11.98
C ASP A 142 24.48 16.24 -11.83
N ALA A 143 25.58 16.18 -11.08
CA ALA A 143 26.46 17.34 -10.89
C ALA A 143 27.16 17.81 -12.18
N SER A 144 27.07 17.03 -13.26
CA SER A 144 27.61 17.31 -14.58
C SER A 144 26.50 17.62 -15.61
N ASP A 145 25.29 17.93 -15.13
CA ASP A 145 24.12 18.28 -15.95
C ASP A 145 23.62 17.16 -16.88
N ASN A 146 23.92 15.90 -16.58
CA ASN A 146 23.36 14.77 -17.33
C ASN A 146 22.00 14.36 -16.76
N ALA A 147 21.02 14.21 -17.65
CA ALA A 147 19.68 13.75 -17.28
C ALA A 147 19.66 12.26 -16.94
N TYR A 148 19.03 11.89 -15.82
CA TYR A 148 18.74 10.50 -15.44
C TYR A 148 17.39 10.38 -14.73
N SER A 149 16.81 9.19 -14.73
CA SER A 149 15.57 8.90 -14.00
C SER A 149 15.88 8.26 -12.64
N LYS A 150 15.17 8.71 -11.61
CA LYS A 150 15.20 8.10 -10.29
C LYS A 150 13.97 7.24 -10.09
N TYR A 151 14.20 5.93 -10.03
CA TYR A 151 13.15 4.94 -9.85
C TYR A 151 12.50 4.92 -8.46
N GLY A 152 12.95 5.71 -7.48
CA GLY A 152 12.33 5.80 -6.15
C GLY A 152 12.01 4.45 -5.47
N TYR A 153 11.02 4.49 -4.57
CA TYR A 153 10.46 3.34 -3.86
C TYR A 153 8.93 3.37 -3.98
N CYS A 154 8.34 2.24 -4.35
CA CYS A 154 6.90 2.14 -4.61
C CYS A 154 6.11 2.21 -3.30
N VAL A 155 5.39 3.31 -3.11
CA VAL A 155 4.35 3.41 -2.08
C VAL A 155 3.13 2.64 -2.57
N PHE A 156 2.60 1.76 -1.72
CA PHE A 156 1.47 0.90 -2.05
C PHE A 156 0.39 0.86 -0.95
N GLY A 157 0.52 1.69 0.07
CA GLY A 157 -0.45 1.78 1.15
C GLY A 157 -0.09 2.82 2.20
N ARG A 158 -0.84 2.82 3.29
CA ARG A 158 -0.60 3.65 4.47
C ARG A 158 -1.06 2.99 5.76
N VAL A 159 -0.55 3.47 6.88
CA VAL A 159 -1.06 3.17 8.20
C VAL A 159 -2.36 3.94 8.43
N VAL A 160 -3.42 3.25 8.82
CA VAL A 160 -4.72 3.83 9.21
C VAL A 160 -4.98 3.73 10.72
N SER A 161 -4.25 2.87 11.42
CA SER A 161 -4.23 2.78 12.89
C SER A 161 -2.88 2.22 13.37
N GLY A 162 -2.37 2.69 14.52
CA GLY A 162 -1.11 2.20 15.09
C GLY A 162 0.13 3.03 14.71
N MET A 163 -0.02 4.31 14.33
CA MET A 163 1.13 5.19 14.05
C MET A 163 1.97 5.46 15.31
N GLU A 164 1.36 5.45 16.48
CA GLU A 164 2.03 5.52 17.77
C GLU A 164 2.96 4.31 17.99
N LEU A 165 2.60 3.12 17.51
CA LEU A 165 3.48 1.95 17.52
C LEU A 165 4.65 2.14 16.55
N VAL A 166 4.41 2.67 15.35
CA VAL A 166 5.49 2.99 14.38
C VAL A 166 6.51 3.93 15.03
N ASN A 167 6.04 4.98 15.71
CA ASN A 167 6.89 5.92 16.44
C ASN A 167 7.64 5.26 17.61
N ALA A 168 6.97 4.40 18.37
CA ALA A 168 7.59 3.66 19.47
C ALA A 168 8.70 2.72 18.98
N ILE A 169 8.47 2.02 17.86
CA ILE A 169 9.48 1.17 17.23
C ILE A 169 10.65 2.02 16.78
N ALA A 170 10.40 3.13 16.07
CA ALA A 170 11.42 4.04 15.57
C ALA A 170 12.34 4.62 16.65
N ALA A 171 11.84 4.76 17.88
CA ALA A 171 12.57 5.27 19.03
C ALA A 171 13.40 4.21 19.77
N LEU A 172 13.34 2.93 19.37
CA LEU A 172 14.08 1.87 20.05
C LEU A 172 15.59 2.06 19.91
N PRO A 173 16.38 1.70 20.94
CA PRO A 173 17.83 1.64 20.82
C PRO A 173 18.23 0.60 19.77
N THR A 174 19.15 0.97 18.89
CA THR A 174 19.65 0.10 17.83
C THR A 174 21.12 -0.23 17.99
N THR A 175 21.54 -1.33 17.38
CA THR A 175 22.92 -1.81 17.34
C THR A 175 23.28 -2.28 15.93
N THR A 176 24.53 -2.69 15.75
CA THR A 176 25.01 -3.36 14.53
C THR A 176 25.18 -4.85 14.82
N LYS A 177 24.62 -5.69 13.95
CA LYS A 177 24.77 -7.16 14.00
C LYS A 177 25.27 -7.65 12.65
N GLY A 178 26.51 -8.16 12.61
CA GLY A 178 27.16 -8.54 11.36
C GLY A 178 27.32 -7.34 10.42
N SER A 179 26.82 -7.47 9.18
CA SER A 179 26.82 -6.38 8.19
C SER A 179 25.59 -5.47 8.26
N MET A 180 24.64 -5.73 9.18
CA MET A 180 23.41 -4.94 9.33
C MET A 180 23.54 -3.93 10.46
N SER A 181 23.40 -2.65 10.12
CA SER A 181 23.32 -1.54 11.06
C SER A 181 21.87 -1.15 11.35
N ASN A 182 21.66 -0.49 12.49
CA ASN A 182 20.35 0.00 12.94
C ASN A 182 19.34 -1.13 13.25
N VAL A 183 19.84 -2.27 13.72
CA VAL A 183 19.00 -3.38 14.17
C VAL A 183 18.53 -3.08 15.60
N PRO A 184 17.23 -3.14 15.94
CA PRO A 184 16.78 -3.00 17.31
C PRO A 184 17.53 -3.94 18.27
N VAL A 185 17.93 -3.43 19.43
CA VAL A 185 18.60 -4.25 20.47
C VAL A 185 17.68 -5.39 20.91
N ASN A 186 16.40 -5.06 21.15
CA ASN A 186 15.33 -6.00 21.41
C ASN A 186 14.42 -6.10 20.19
N ASN A 187 14.12 -7.33 19.76
CA ASN A 187 13.34 -7.57 18.54
C ASN A 187 11.90 -7.06 18.68
N VAL A 188 11.38 -6.50 17.58
CA VAL A 188 9.93 -6.30 17.36
C VAL A 188 9.51 -7.32 16.32
N ILE A 189 8.65 -8.24 16.73
CA ILE A 189 8.29 -9.45 15.98
C ILE A 189 6.89 -9.26 15.40
N ILE A 190 6.72 -9.52 14.10
CA ILE A 190 5.41 -9.66 13.46
C ILE A 190 4.92 -11.07 13.79
N GLN A 191 4.00 -11.19 14.75
CA GLN A 191 3.43 -12.49 15.13
C GLN A 191 2.60 -13.06 13.98
N CYS A 192 1.77 -12.22 13.39
CA CYS A 192 1.02 -12.54 12.18
C CYS A 192 0.65 -11.27 11.42
N ALA A 193 0.34 -11.45 10.14
CA ALA A 193 -0.33 -10.46 9.31
C ALA A 193 -1.66 -11.07 8.85
N THR A 194 -2.75 -10.32 8.91
CA THR A 194 -4.08 -10.83 8.55
C THR A 194 -4.81 -9.81 7.70
N ILE A 195 -5.48 -10.27 6.64
CA ILE A 195 -6.35 -9.42 5.83
C ILE A 195 -7.64 -9.19 6.62
N THR A 196 -7.89 -7.94 7.00
CA THR A 196 -9.02 -7.54 7.86
C THR A 196 -10.14 -6.85 7.09
N GLN A 197 -9.85 -6.35 5.89
CA GLN A 197 -10.86 -5.93 4.91
C GLN A 197 -10.44 -6.43 3.54
N THR A 198 -11.33 -7.20 2.90
CA THR A 198 -11.14 -7.67 1.53
C THR A 198 -11.81 -6.69 0.57
N ALA A 199 -11.00 -5.88 -0.10
CA ALA A 199 -11.36 -5.41 -1.43
C ALA A 199 -10.97 -6.49 -2.45
N PRO A 200 -11.60 -6.51 -3.63
CA PRO A 200 -11.02 -7.18 -4.77
C PRO A 200 -9.58 -6.68 -5.01
N VAL A 201 -8.62 -7.60 -5.06
CA VAL A 201 -7.22 -7.30 -5.42
C VAL A 201 -6.94 -8.00 -6.73
N CYS A 202 -6.77 -7.23 -7.80
CA CYS A 202 -6.61 -7.78 -9.13
C CYS A 202 -5.13 -8.05 -9.34
N ALA A 203 -4.75 -9.32 -9.57
CA ALA A 203 -3.37 -9.67 -9.92
C ALA A 203 -2.91 -8.96 -11.21
N GLU A 204 -3.85 -8.73 -12.12
CA GLU A 204 -3.75 -7.80 -13.25
C GLU A 204 -5.02 -6.98 -13.29
N LYS A 205 -4.92 -5.66 -13.46
CA LYS A 205 -6.09 -4.79 -13.67
C LYS A 205 -6.64 -5.08 -15.07
N PRO A 206 -7.85 -5.66 -15.22
CA PRO A 206 -8.43 -5.90 -16.53
C PRO A 206 -8.58 -4.59 -17.31
N ALA A 207 -8.28 -4.61 -18.62
CA ALA A 207 -8.59 -3.47 -19.46
C ALA A 207 -10.12 -3.28 -19.51
N GLY A 208 -10.61 -2.16 -18.98
CA GLY A 208 -12.05 -1.88 -18.87
C GLY A 208 -12.60 -1.95 -17.44
N ASP A 209 -11.81 -2.42 -16.47
CA ASP A 209 -12.13 -2.29 -15.05
C ASP A 209 -11.90 -0.82 -14.63
N LEU A 210 -13.00 -0.10 -14.50
CA LEU A 210 -13.05 1.32 -14.17
C LEU A 210 -13.42 1.55 -12.70
N ASN A 211 -14.08 0.58 -12.05
CA ASN A 211 -14.51 0.69 -10.66
C ASN A 211 -13.53 0.04 -9.65
N GLY A 212 -12.53 -0.70 -10.12
CA GLY A 212 -11.48 -1.34 -9.33
C GLY A 212 -11.91 -2.63 -8.64
N ASP A 213 -12.97 -3.29 -9.10
CA ASP A 213 -13.52 -4.49 -8.46
C ASP A 213 -13.03 -5.82 -9.04
N CYS A 214 -12.06 -5.76 -9.97
CA CYS A 214 -11.47 -6.91 -10.64
C CYS A 214 -12.43 -7.69 -11.55
N SER A 215 -13.55 -7.09 -11.91
CA SER A 215 -14.45 -7.57 -12.93
C SER A 215 -14.50 -6.54 -14.06
N VAL A 216 -14.92 -6.99 -15.25
CA VAL A 216 -15.36 -6.07 -16.31
C VAL A 216 -16.85 -6.33 -16.47
N ASP A 217 -17.66 -5.48 -15.86
CA ASP A 217 -19.11 -5.64 -15.84
C ASP A 217 -19.86 -4.32 -16.04
N PHE A 218 -21.15 -4.31 -15.74
CA PHE A 218 -22.00 -3.14 -15.98
C PHE A 218 -21.63 -1.96 -15.07
N GLU A 219 -21.09 -2.21 -13.88
CA GLU A 219 -20.70 -1.15 -12.95
C GLU A 219 -19.53 -0.33 -13.50
N ASP A 220 -18.64 -0.93 -14.30
CA ASP A 220 -17.61 -0.19 -15.03
C ASP A 220 -18.19 0.77 -16.06
N PHE A 221 -19.22 0.34 -16.78
CA PHE A 221 -19.94 1.20 -17.73
C PHE A 221 -20.60 2.38 -17.02
N VAL A 222 -21.12 2.16 -15.81
CA VAL A 222 -21.68 3.25 -14.98
C VAL A 222 -20.60 4.27 -14.62
N VAL A 223 -19.40 3.82 -14.20
CA VAL A 223 -18.27 4.71 -13.90
C VAL A 223 -17.82 5.48 -15.15
N LEU A 224 -17.75 4.83 -16.31
CA LEU A 224 -17.45 5.47 -17.59
C LEU A 224 -18.46 6.59 -17.91
N ALA A 225 -19.75 6.28 -17.81
CA ALA A 225 -20.83 7.21 -18.12
C ALA A 225 -20.83 8.40 -17.16
N GLN A 226 -20.62 8.17 -15.87
CA GLN A 226 -20.51 9.24 -14.88
C GLN A 226 -19.32 10.16 -15.14
N ASN A 227 -18.16 9.60 -15.50
CA ASN A 227 -16.98 10.39 -15.84
C ASN A 227 -17.21 11.19 -17.12
N TRP A 228 -17.84 10.59 -18.13
CA TRP A 228 -18.20 11.30 -19.37
C TRP A 228 -19.18 12.43 -19.10
N MET A 229 -20.21 12.21 -18.28
CA MET A 229 -21.16 13.24 -17.91
C MET A 229 -20.48 14.38 -17.16
N LYS A 230 -19.60 14.12 -16.18
CA LYS A 230 -18.85 15.18 -15.48
C LYS A 230 -17.99 16.02 -16.42
N CYS A 231 -17.38 15.40 -17.42
CA CYS A 231 -16.53 16.10 -18.39
C CYS A 231 -17.32 16.86 -19.46
N ASN A 232 -18.59 16.52 -19.69
CA ASN A 232 -19.42 17.08 -20.76
C ASN A 232 -20.71 17.75 -20.25
N SER A 233 -20.90 17.86 -18.94
CA SER A 233 -21.97 18.64 -18.34
C SER A 233 -21.65 20.12 -18.54
N ILE A 234 -22.33 20.71 -19.52
CA ILE A 234 -22.42 22.16 -19.72
C ILE A 234 -23.20 22.69 -18.51
N THR A 235 -22.52 23.30 -17.54
CA THR A 235 -23.20 24.16 -16.57
C THR A 235 -23.75 25.35 -17.34
N PRO A 236 -25.06 25.63 -17.34
CA PRO A 236 -25.55 26.90 -17.83
C PRO A 236 -25.05 27.98 -16.86
N GLU A 237 -24.29 28.95 -17.36
CA GLU A 237 -24.05 30.23 -16.67
C GLU A 237 -25.35 30.95 -16.35
#